data_AF-A0A242CIS6-F1
#
_entry.id   AF-A0A242CIS6-F1
#
_cell.length_a   1.000
_cell.length_b   1.000
_cell.length_c   1.000
_cell.angle_alpha   90.00
_cell.angle_beta   90.00
_cell.angle_gamma   90.00
#
_symmetry.space_group_name_H-M   'P 1'
#
loop_
_entity.id
_entity.type
_entity.pdbx_description
1 polymer ?
#
loop_
_entity_poly.entity_id
_entity_poly.type
_entity_poly.pdbx_seq_one_letter_code
_entity_poly.pdbx_strand_id
1 'polypeptide(L)'
;MKAYSHKLKKQDIFQSMSRKGNCLDNSIMENFFSLLKQEIYHGKTYSSFEELKTAIDNYIYYYNNERMKKKLNWKSPVQFRKTA
;
A
#
# COMPACT_ATOMS: atom_id res chain seq x y z
N MET A 1 -16.15 -2.40 15.89
CA MET A 1 -15.43 -1.11 15.91
C MET A 1 -14.70 -0.82 17.22
N LYS A 2 -15.33 -0.97 18.41
CA LYS A 2 -14.71 -0.65 19.71
C LYS A 2 -13.36 -1.36 19.97
N ALA A 3 -13.22 -2.63 19.58
CA ALA A 3 -11.96 -3.35 19.74
C ALA A 3 -10.81 -2.76 18.91
N TYR A 4 -11.08 -2.34 17.67
CA TYR A 4 -10.07 -1.72 16.80
C TYR A 4 -9.68 -0.33 17.31
N SER A 5 -10.66 0.54 17.62
CA SER A 5 -10.37 1.89 18.13
C SER A 5 -9.67 1.86 19.49
N HIS A 6 -10.00 0.90 20.36
CA HIS A 6 -9.30 0.70 21.62
C HIS A 6 -7.83 0.30 21.40
N LYS A 7 -7.58 -0.61 20.44
CA LYS A 7 -6.21 -1.00 20.08
C LYS A 7 -5.40 0.18 19.55
N LEU A 8 -5.98 1.01 18.69
CA LEU A 8 -5.32 2.22 18.19
C LEU A 8 -4.97 3.19 19.33
N LYS A 9 -5.93 3.44 20.24
CA LYS A 9 -5.70 4.31 21.40
C LYS A 9 -4.61 3.77 22.33
N LYS A 10 -4.54 2.45 22.53
CA LYS A 10 -3.46 1.80 23.31
C LYS A 10 -2.08 1.92 22.65
N GLN A 11 -2.02 2.23 21.35
CA GLN A 11 -0.77 2.40 20.60
C GLN A 11 -0.50 3.87 20.26
N ASP A 12 -1.21 4.80 20.89
CA ASP A 12 -1.12 6.24 20.64
C ASP A 12 -1.35 6.63 19.17
N ILE A 13 -2.14 5.83 18.45
CA ILE A 13 -2.54 6.10 17.07
C ILE A 13 -3.85 6.89 17.07
N PHE A 14 -3.80 8.15 16.62
CA PHE A 14 -4.97 8.96 16.41
C PHE A 14 -5.70 8.55 15.12
N GLN A 15 -6.97 8.18 15.24
CA GLN A 15 -7.80 7.85 14.08
C GLN A 15 -8.33 9.13 13.42
N SER A 16 -7.75 9.48 12.27
CA SER A 16 -8.27 10.55 11.40
C SER A 16 -9.09 9.94 10.27
N MET A 17 -10.39 10.27 10.19
CA MET A 17 -11.28 9.82 9.12
C MET A 17 -11.96 11.04 8.50
N SER A 18 -11.89 11.13 7.17
CA SER A 18 -12.67 12.08 6.40
C SER A 18 -14.17 11.83 6.54
N ARG A 19 -14.99 12.87 6.30
CA ARG A 19 -16.45 12.73 6.26
C ARG A 19 -16.85 11.73 5.18
N LYS A 20 -17.97 11.02 5.40
CA LYS A 20 -18.56 10.12 4.40
C LYS A 20 -18.75 10.89 3.08
N GLY A 21 -18.28 10.30 1.98
CA GLY A 21 -18.31 10.92 0.65
C GLY A 21 -17.02 11.63 0.25
N ASN A 22 -16.01 11.74 1.13
CA ASN A 22 -14.69 12.25 0.78
C ASN A 22 -13.68 11.09 0.65
N CYS A 23 -13.31 10.73 -0.59
CA CYS A 23 -12.36 9.65 -0.88
C CYS A 23 -10.92 10.13 -1.13
N LEU A 24 -10.64 11.44 -1.05
CA LEU A 24 -9.34 12.00 -1.40
C LEU A 24 -8.21 11.40 -0.56
N ASP A 25 -8.45 11.20 0.74
CA ASP A 25 -7.49 10.58 1.65
C ASP A 25 -7.18 9.12 1.28
N ASN A 26 -8.13 8.42 0.65
CA ASN A 26 -7.99 7.03 0.24
C ASN A 26 -7.39 6.87 -1.18
N SER A 27 -7.41 7.93 -1.98
CA SER A 27 -7.01 7.90 -3.41
C SER A 27 -5.61 7.32 -3.64
N ILE A 28 -4.66 7.56 -2.73
CA ILE A 28 -3.29 7.03 -2.82
C ILE A 28 -3.28 5.51 -2.64
N MET A 29 -4.05 4.99 -1.68
CA MET A 29 -4.16 3.56 -1.45
C MET A 29 -4.95 2.87 -2.55
N GLU A 30 -5.99 3.51 -3.08
CA GLU A 30 -6.72 3.01 -4.26
C GLU A 30 -5.79 2.88 -5.47
N ASN A 31 -4.97 3.90 -5.73
CA ASN A 31 -3.96 3.84 -6.79
C ASN A 31 -2.98 2.68 -6.58
N PHE A 32 -2.48 2.48 -5.36
CA PHE A 32 -1.61 1.34 -5.03
C PHE A 32 -2.28 0.00 -5.34
N PHE A 33 -3.52 -0.21 -4.90
CA PHE A 33 -4.23 -1.46 -5.13
C PHE A 33 -4.56 -1.70 -6.61
N SER A 34 -4.89 -0.64 -7.37
CA SER A 34 -5.11 -0.74 -8.81
C SER A 34 -3.83 -1.20 -9.53
N LEU A 35 -2.67 -0.62 -9.19
CA LEU A 35 -1.38 -1.02 -9.77
C LEU A 35 -1.01 -2.45 -9.39
N LEU A 36 -1.17 -2.83 -8.11
CA LEU A 36 -0.90 -4.19 -7.64
C LEU A 36 -1.74 -5.20 -8.42
N LYS A 37 -3.05 -4.95 -8.54
CA LYS A 37 -3.93 -5.87 -9.25
C LYS A 37 -3.59 -5.95 -10.73
N GLN A 38 -3.32 -4.82 -11.37
CA GLN A 38 -2.94 -4.77 -12.78
C GLN A 38 -1.62 -5.50 -13.06
N GLU A 39 -0.62 -5.33 -12.20
CA GLU A 39 0.74 -5.80 -12.48
C GLU A 39 0.96 -7.27 -12.06
N ILE A 40 0.27 -7.78 -11.03
CA ILE A 40 0.51 -9.14 -10.53
C ILE A 40 -0.73 -10.03 -10.38
N TYR A 41 -1.95 -9.49 -10.42
CA TYR A 41 -3.16 -10.28 -10.13
C TYR A 41 -3.97 -10.61 -11.38
N HIS A 42 -4.25 -9.61 -12.20
CA HIS A 42 -5.09 -9.78 -13.39
C HIS A 42 -4.39 -10.66 -14.43
N GLY A 43 -5.12 -11.65 -14.96
CA GLY A 43 -4.60 -12.60 -15.94
C GLY A 43 -3.73 -13.72 -15.36
N LYS A 44 -3.59 -13.80 -14.02
CA LYS A 44 -2.84 -14.85 -13.35
C LYS A 44 -3.71 -15.65 -12.39
N THR A 45 -3.57 -16.97 -12.44
CA THR A 45 -4.17 -17.89 -11.47
C THR A 45 -3.12 -18.28 -10.45
N TYR A 46 -3.47 -18.18 -9.18
CA TYR A 46 -2.65 -18.66 -8.07
C TYR A 46 -3.24 -19.96 -7.55
N SER A 47 -2.43 -20.99 -7.39
CA SER A 47 -2.85 -22.33 -6.97
C SER A 47 -2.96 -22.47 -5.46
N SER A 48 -2.42 -21.52 -4.70
CA SER A 48 -2.53 -21.51 -3.23
C SER A 48 -2.50 -20.08 -2.67
N PHE A 49 -2.97 -19.96 -1.43
CA PHE A 49 -2.83 -18.73 -0.66
C PHE A 49 -1.35 -18.33 -0.49
N GLU A 50 -0.46 -19.28 -0.22
CA GLU A 50 0.97 -19.00 -0.01
C GLU A 50 1.65 -18.47 -1.26
N GLU A 51 1.26 -18.97 -2.43
CA GLU A 51 1.76 -18.46 -3.70
C GLU A 51 1.34 -17.00 -3.93
N LEU A 52 0.05 -16.69 -3.71
CA LEU A 52 -0.48 -15.33 -3.82
C LEU A 52 0.19 -14.40 -2.80
N LYS A 53 0.32 -14.86 -1.54
CA LYS A 53 0.98 -14.12 -0.47
C LYS A 53 2.43 -13.78 -0.86
N THR A 54 3.19 -14.77 -1.34
CA THR A 54 4.57 -14.58 -1.79
C THR A 54 4.66 -13.56 -2.92
N ALA A 55 3.75 -13.63 -3.90
CA ALA A 55 3.70 -12.65 -4.99
C ALA A 55 3.39 -11.23 -4.50
N ILE A 56 2.47 -11.08 -3.55
CA ILE A 56 2.15 -9.79 -2.92
C ILE A 56 3.34 -9.25 -2.12
N ASP A 57 4.00 -10.08 -1.32
CA ASP A 57 5.16 -9.69 -0.50
C ASP A 57 6.31 -9.19 -1.41
N ASN A 58 6.60 -9.94 -2.49
CA ASN A 58 7.59 -9.55 -3.49
C ASN A 58 7.22 -8.24 -4.19
N TYR A 59 5.93 -8.07 -4.52
CA TYR A 59 5.44 -6.84 -5.13
C TYR A 59 5.58 -5.63 -4.21
N ILE A 60 5.25 -5.77 -2.93
CA ILE A 60 5.41 -4.71 -1.93
C ILE A 60 6.89 -4.33 -1.77
N TYR A 61 7.79 -5.31 -1.76
CA TYR A 61 9.22 -5.07 -1.73
C TYR A 61 9.68 -4.27 -2.96
N TYR A 62 9.35 -4.75 -4.16
CA TYR A 62 9.64 -4.07 -5.43
C TYR A 62 9.08 -2.64 -5.44
N TYR A 63 7.81 -2.46 -5.11
CA TYR A 63 7.13 -1.16 -5.14
C TYR A 63 7.83 -0.12 -4.26
N ASN A 64 8.34 -0.52 -3.09
CA ASN A 64 8.96 0.38 -2.13
C ASN A 64 10.45 0.59 -2.36
N ASN A 65 11.18 -0.45 -2.76
CA ASN A 65 12.65 -0.42 -2.80
C ASN A 65 13.23 -0.23 -4.20
N GLU A 66 12.53 -0.68 -5.25
CA GLU A 66 13.08 -0.80 -6.60
C GLU A 66 12.31 0.05 -7.63
N ARG A 67 11.00 0.23 -7.45
CA ARG A 67 10.15 0.97 -8.40
C ARG A 67 10.53 2.44 -8.48
N MET A 68 11.23 2.81 -9.54
CA MET A 68 11.55 4.21 -9.83
C MET A 68 10.29 5.00 -10.20
N LYS A 69 10.17 6.21 -9.67
CA LYS A 69 9.08 7.13 -10.01
C LYS A 69 9.64 8.45 -10.49
N LYS A 70 9.22 8.91 -11.68
CA LYS A 70 9.60 10.22 -12.22
C LYS A 70 9.34 11.36 -11.23
N LYS A 71 8.18 11.32 -10.54
CA LYS A 71 7.81 12.31 -9.51
C LYS A 71 8.72 12.31 -8.26
N LEU A 72 9.53 11.27 -8.07
CA LEU A 72 10.48 11.15 -6.96
C LEU A 72 11.92 11.34 -7.46
N ASN A 73 12.13 12.13 -8.53
CA ASN A 73 13.44 12.31 -9.16
C ASN A 73 14.11 10.98 -9.55
N TRP A 74 13.32 10.06 -10.12
CA TRP A 74 13.77 8.73 -10.54
C TRP A 74 14.27 7.83 -9.40
N LYS A 75 13.93 8.13 -8.15
CA LYS A 75 14.22 7.29 -6.98
C LYS A 75 13.05 6.35 -6.67
N SER A 76 13.36 5.26 -5.95
CA SER A 76 12.33 4.45 -5.31
C SER A 76 11.72 5.18 -4.09
N PRO A 77 10.53 4.79 -3.62
CA PRO A 77 9.90 5.40 -2.44
C PRO A 77 10.79 5.38 -1.19
N VAL A 78 11.54 4.31 -0.95
CA VAL A 78 12.47 4.22 0.18
C VAL A 78 13.69 5.11 -0.04
N GLN A 79 14.27 5.10 -1.23
CA GLN A 79 15.40 5.98 -1.55
C GLN A 79 15.03 7.46 -1.40
N PHE A 80 13.87 7.85 -1.92
CA PHE A 80 13.35 9.22 -1.77
C PHE A 80 13.24 9.62 -0.30
N ARG A 81 12.63 8.76 0.54
CA ARG A 81 12.49 8.98 1.99
C ARG A 81 13.81 9.07 2.75
N LYS A 82 14.85 8.37 2.31
CA LYS A 82 16.19 8.45 2.93
C LYS A 82 16.96 9.70 2.53
N THR A 83 16.56 10.35 1.43
CA THR A 83 17.21 11.56 0.92
C THR A 83 16.45 12.85 1.22
N ALA A 84 15.27 12.73 1.83
CA ALA A 84 14.45 13.83 2.33
C ALA A 84 14.72 13.99 3.82
#